data_AF-A0A315QN20-F1
#
_entry.id   AF-A0A315QN20-F1
#
_cell.length_a   1.000
_cell.length_b   1.000
_cell.length_c   1.000
_cell.angle_alpha   90.00
_cell.angle_beta   90.00
_cell.angle_gamma   90.00
#
_symmetry.space_group_name_H-M   'P 1'
#
loop_
_entity.id
_entity.type
_entity.pdbx_description
1 polymer ?
#
loop_
_entity_poly.entity_id
_entity_poly.type
_entity_poly.pdbx_seq_one_letter_code
_entity_poly.pdbx_strand_id
1 'polypeptide(L)' 'MRYKKRLLIFTLVFVFAFSLGVMAGPQDKIENMSFKNTEVVDVLRAIAEVADVNLITDSNVSGNITVSLK' A
#
# COMPACT_ATOMS: atom_id res chain seq x y z
N MET A 1 -45.67 6.71 5.22
CA MET A 1 -44.40 7.49 5.28
C MET A 1 -43.36 6.95 6.29
N ARG A 2 -43.73 6.18 7.32
CA ARG A 2 -42.80 5.74 8.38
C ARG A 2 -41.76 4.69 7.94
N TYR A 3 -42.13 3.80 7.01
CA TYR A 3 -41.21 2.77 6.45
C TYR A 3 -40.14 3.36 5.53
N LYS A 4 -40.49 4.38 4.72
CA LYS A 4 -39.53 5.08 3.84
C LYS A 4 -38.44 5.79 4.65
N LYS A 5 -38.79 6.38 5.80
CA LYS A 5 -37.82 7.01 6.72
C LYS A 5 -36.89 5.98 7.36
N ARG A 6 -37.40 4.81 7.77
CA ARG A 6 -36.56 3.73 8.29
C ARG A 6 -35.62 3.16 7.22
N LEU A 7 -36.13 2.93 6.01
CA LEU A 7 -35.33 2.50 4.87
C LEU A 7 -34.20 3.50 4.56
N LEU A 8 -34.51 4.79 4.56
CA LEU A 8 -33.54 5.86 4.32
C LEU A 8 -32.45 5.88 5.40
N ILE A 9 -32.80 5.70 6.67
CA ILE A 9 -31.83 5.59 7.77
C ILE A 9 -30.92 4.37 7.57
N PHE A 10 -31.47 3.21 7.20
CA PHE A 10 -30.67 2.01 6.92
C PHE A 10 -29.70 2.21 5.76
N THR A 11 -30.14 2.85 4.68
CA THR A 11 -29.26 3.18 3.54
C THR A 11 -28.14 4.14 3.97
N LEU A 12 -28.44 5.12 4.80
CA LEU A 12 -27.46 6.10 5.27
C LEU A 12 -26.40 5.46 6.18
N VAL A 13 -26.82 4.54 7.07
CA VAL A 13 -25.91 3.74 7.91
C VAL A 13 -25.04 2.82 7.07
N PHE A 14 -25.59 2.20 6.03
CA PHE A 14 -24.85 1.33 5.13
C PHE A 14 -23.76 2.10 4.36
N VAL A 15 -24.10 3.27 3.82
CA VAL A 15 -23.13 4.15 3.14
C VAL A 15 -22.05 4.64 4.10
N PHE A 16 -22.42 4.98 5.33
CA PHE A 16 -21.45 5.40 6.35
C PHE A 16 -20.48 4.27 6.73
N ALA A 17 -20.99 3.06 6.96
CA ALA A 17 -20.16 1.88 7.25
C ALA A 17 -19.22 1.54 6.08
N PHE A 18 -19.67 1.70 4.84
CA PHE A 18 -18.85 1.46 3.66
C PHE A 18 -17.71 2.49 3.51
N SER A 19 -17.95 3.74 3.90
CA SER A 19 -16.94 4.81 3.85
C SER A 19 -15.74 4.59 4.78
N LEU A 20 -15.93 3.86 5.89
CA LEU A 20 -14.85 3.53 6.82
C LEU A 20 -13.85 2.51 6.23
N GLY A 21 -14.28 1.67 5.29
CA GLY A 21 -13.42 0.67 4.66
C GLY A 21 -12.48 1.24 3.58
N VAL A 22 -12.79 2.43 3.05
CA VAL A 22 -12.00 3.06 1.96
C VAL A 22 -10.76 3.78 2.49
N MET A 23 -10.67 4.06 3.80
CA MET A 23 -9.52 4.74 4.41
C MET A 23 -8.37 3.80 4.80
N ALA A 24 -8.49 2.49 4.54
CA ALA A 24 -7.42 1.50 4.73
C ALA A 24 -6.61 1.25 3.44
N GLY A 25 -6.45 2.28 2.60
CA GLY A 25 -5.40 2.26 1.58
C GLY A 25 -4.02 2.29 2.25
N PRO A 26 -2.95 1.81 1.59
CA PRO A 26 -1.61 1.77 2.17
C PRO A 26 -1.26 3.16 2.67
N GLN A 27 -1.21 3.33 3.99
CA GLN A 27 -0.64 4.52 4.58
C GLN A 27 0.80 4.55 4.11
N ASP A 28 1.25 5.70 3.58
CA ASP A 28 2.64 5.99 3.22
C ASP A 28 3.57 5.64 4.39
N LYS A 29 3.87 4.36 4.53
CA LYS A 29 4.85 3.81 5.43
C LYS A 29 6.12 3.85 4.61
N ILE A 30 6.72 5.03 4.57
CA ILE A 30 8.14 5.13 4.33
C ILE A 30 8.79 4.43 5.53
N GLU A 31 8.89 3.10 5.45
CA GLU A 31 9.64 2.34 6.43
C GLU A 31 11.11 2.74 6.26
N ASN A 32 11.77 3.05 7.36
CA ASN A 32 13.20 3.31 7.35
C ASN A 32 13.92 2.01 6.93
N MET A 33 14.25 1.89 5.65
CA MET A 33 14.91 0.71 5.09
C MET A 33 16.40 0.97 4.98
N SER A 34 17.20 0.07 5.52
CA SER A 34 18.66 0.11 5.41
C SER A 34 19.16 -1.17 4.76
N PHE A 35 19.71 -1.04 3.57
CA PHE A 35 20.32 -2.13 2.82
C PHE A 35 21.81 -1.93 2.83
N LYS A 36 22.57 -2.97 3.21
CA LYS A 36 24.04 -2.91 3.29
C LYS A 36 24.62 -4.09 2.55
N ASN A 37 25.35 -3.80 1.48
CA ASN A 37 25.96 -4.78 0.60
C ASN A 37 24.95 -5.85 0.15
N THR A 38 23.82 -5.37 -0.37
CA THR A 38 22.69 -6.19 -0.80
C THR A 38 22.55 -6.08 -2.31
N GLU A 39 22.16 -7.17 -2.97
CA GLU A 39 21.91 -7.16 -4.41
C GLU A 39 20.83 -6.13 -4.76
N VAL A 40 21.08 -5.32 -5.78
CA VAL A 40 20.17 -4.25 -6.21
C VAL A 40 18.78 -4.76 -6.55
N VAL A 41 18.67 -5.97 -7.10
CA VAL A 41 17.40 -6.62 -7.43
C VAL A 41 16.56 -6.88 -6.18
N ASP A 42 17.20 -7.30 -5.09
CA ASP A 42 16.53 -7.58 -3.82
C ASP A 42 16.07 -6.28 -3.15
N VAL A 43 16.88 -5.22 -3.23
CA VAL A 43 16.50 -3.89 -2.75
C VAL A 43 15.29 -3.35 -3.51
N LEU A 44 15.30 -3.44 -4.84
CA LEU A 44 14.19 -3.00 -5.68
C LEU A 44 12.91 -3.81 -5.43
N ARG A 45 13.05 -5.12 -5.22
CA ARG A 45 11.93 -6.00 -4.88
C ARG A 45 11.31 -5.63 -3.52
N ALA A 46 12.14 -5.36 -2.51
CA ALA A 46 11.66 -4.94 -1.19
C ALA A 46 10.90 -3.60 -1.25
N ILE A 47 11.40 -2.63 -2.03
CA ILE A 47 10.70 -1.35 -2.23
C ILE A 47 9.37 -1.57 -2.96
N ALA A 48 9.35 -2.44 -3.98
CA ALA A 48 8.15 -2.72 -4.75
C ALA A 48 7.06 -3.41 -3.92
N GLU A 49 7.45 -4.29 -3.00
CA GLU A 49 6.54 -4.94 -2.05
C GLU A 49 5.91 -3.92 -1.08
N VAL A 50 6.70 -2.98 -0.56
CA VAL A 50 6.20 -1.92 0.33
C VAL A 50 5.29 -0.94 -0.43
N ALA A 51 5.61 -0.63 -1.68
CA ALA A 51 4.83 0.28 -2.51
C ALA A 51 3.59 -0.38 -3.15
N ASP A 52 3.36 -1.69 -2.94
CA ASP A 52 2.29 -2.47 -3.57
C ASP A 52 2.30 -2.36 -5.12
N VAL A 53 3.48 -2.42 -5.73
CA VAL A 53 3.68 -2.34 -7.18
C VAL A 53 4.36 -3.58 -7.74
N ASN A 54 3.98 -3.98 -8.95
CA ASN A 54 4.67 -5.05 -9.68
C ASN A 54 5.91 -4.49 -10.40
N LEU A 55 7.09 -4.90 -9.97
CA LEU A 55 8.37 -4.47 -10.55
C LEU A 55 9.10 -5.66 -11.19
N ILE A 56 9.54 -5.47 -12.44
CA ILE A 56 10.36 -6.45 -13.19
C ILE A 56 11.68 -5.77 -13.54
N THR A 57 12.79 -6.31 -13.06
CA THR A 57 14.13 -5.83 -13.39
C THR A 57 14.66 -6.49 -14.66
N ASP A 58 15.38 -5.72 -15.48
CA ASP A 58 16.13 -6.28 -16.61
C ASP A 58 17.26 -7.19 -16.13
N SER A 59 17.60 -8.22 -16.91
CA SER A 59 18.66 -9.18 -16.59
C SER A 59 20.05 -8.57 -16.41
N ASN A 60 20.30 -7.36 -16.93
CA ASN A 60 21.58 -6.67 -16.80
C ASN A 60 21.68 -5.84 -15.51
N VAL A 61 20.58 -5.69 -14.76
CA VAL A 61 20.58 -4.98 -13.48
C VAL A 61 21.12 -5.92 -12.41
N SER A 62 22.38 -5.73 -12.04
CA SER A 62 23.10 -6.60 -11.11
C SER A 62 24.11 -5.81 -10.27
N GLY A 63 24.48 -6.36 -9.11
CA GLY A 63 25.52 -5.80 -8.24
C GLY A 63 25.01 -5.39 -6.86
N ASN A 64 25.98 -5.24 -5.95
CA ASN A 64 25.72 -4.93 -4.55
C ASN A 64 25.66 -3.43 -4.31
N ILE A 65 24.61 -2.99 -3.61
CA ILE A 65 24.44 -1.60 -3.19
C ILE A 65 24.29 -1.49 -1.68
N THR A 66 24.60 -0.31 -1.17
CA THR A 66 24.34 0.08 0.22
C THR A 66 23.57 1.39 0.19
N VAL A 67 22.34 1.38 0.68
CA VAL A 67 21.44 2.54 0.66
C VAL A 67 20.61 2.56 1.94
N SER A 68 20.40 3.76 2.48
CA SER A 68 19.51 3.99 3.60
C SER A 68 18.42 4.96 3.15
N LEU A 69 17.17 4.48 3.18
CA LEU A 69 15.97 5.22 2.85
C LEU A 69 15.33 5.70 4.16
N LYS A 70 14.94 6.97 4.21
CA LYS A 70 14.33 7.63 5.37
C LYS A 70 12.95 8.15 5.02
#